data_AF-S6STZ8-F1
#
_entry.id   AF-S6STZ8-F1
#
_cell.length_a   1.000
_cell.length_b   1.000
_cell.length_c   1.000
_cell.angle_alpha   90.00
_cell.angle_beta   90.00
_cell.angle_gamma   90.00
#
_symmetry.space_group_name_H-M   'P 1'
#
loop_
_entity.id
_entity.type
_entity.pdbx_description
1 polymer ?
#
loop_
_entity_poly.entity_id
_entity_poly.type
_entity_poly.pdbx_seq_one_letter_code
_entity_poly.pdbx_strand_id
1 'polypeptide(L)' 'MYWAEFLTVALIHLLAVASPGPDFAVVVRESVTHGRKAGTWAALGVGSAIFVHVGYSLLGIGIIVSQSIVM' A
#
# COMPACT_ATOMS: atom_id res chain seq x y z
N MET A 1 28.77 -20.79 -9.79
CA MET A 1 28.27 -20.71 -8.40
C MET A 1 27.75 -19.30 -8.14
N TYR A 2 26.62 -18.97 -8.76
CA TYR A 2 25.94 -17.65 -8.74
C TYR A 2 24.46 -17.81 -9.14
N TRP A 3 24.16 -18.88 -9.89
CA TRP A 3 22.81 -19.27 -10.29
C TRP A 3 21.86 -19.47 -9.10
N ALA A 4 22.36 -20.00 -7.98
CA ALA A 4 21.57 -20.15 -6.75
C ALA A 4 21.21 -18.79 -6.15
N GLU A 5 22.16 -17.85 -6.06
CA GLU A 5 21.91 -16.50 -5.56
C GLU A 5 20.93 -15.73 -6.45
N PHE A 6 21.07 -15.86 -7.76
CA PHE A 6 20.12 -15.28 -8.71
C PHE A 6 18.70 -15.84 -8.52
N LEU A 7 18.57 -17.16 -8.37
CA LEU A 7 17.28 -17.81 -8.14
C LEU A 7 16.65 -17.36 -6.81
N THR A 8 17.45 -17.23 -5.75
CA THR A 8 17.00 -16.75 -4.45
C THR A 8 16.53 -15.30 -4.52
N VAL A 9 17.28 -14.41 -5.17
CA VAL A 9 16.90 -13.00 -5.34
C VAL A 9 15.62 -12.88 -6.18
N ALA A 10 15.50 -13.67 -7.26
CA ALA A 10 14.29 -13.71 -8.08
C ALA A 10 13.07 -14.20 -7.30
N LEU A 11 13.22 -15.24 -6.47
CA LEU A 11 12.16 -15.75 -5.60
C LEU A 11 11.73 -14.72 -4.55
N ILE A 12 12.68 -14.06 -3.90
CA ILE A 12 12.38 -13.02 -2.90
C ILE A 12 11.67 -11.84 -3.58
N HIS A 13 12.07 -11.43 -4.78
CA HIS A 13 11.38 -10.39 -5.54
C HIS A 13 9.97 -10.80 -5.94
N LEU A 14 9.79 -12.04 -6.41
CA LEU A 14 8.47 -12.56 -6.73
C LEU A 14 7.56 -12.63 -5.50
N LEU A 15 8.09 -13.05 -4.35
CA LEU A 15 7.34 -13.06 -3.08
C LEU A 15 7.02 -11.64 -2.60
N ALA A 16 7.93 -10.69 -2.78
CA ALA A 16 7.71 -9.28 -2.42
C ALA A 16 6.64 -8.63 -3.30
N VAL A 17 6.65 -8.90 -4.62
CA VAL A 17 5.63 -8.41 -5.57
C VAL A 17 4.29 -9.13 -5.40
N ALA A 18 4.33 -10.44 -5.13
CA ALA A 18 3.12 -11.23 -4.92
C ALA A 18 2.52 -11.05 -3.53
N SER A 19 3.25 -10.43 -2.59
CA SER A 19 2.74 -10.09 -1.26
C SER A 19 1.56 -9.13 -1.43
N PRO A 20 0.32 -9.61 -1.29
CA PRO A 20 -0.82 -8.72 -1.24
C PRO A 20 -0.59 -7.92 0.05
N GLY A 21 -0.33 -6.63 -0.08
CA GLY A 21 -0.05 -5.78 1.07
C GLY A 21 -1.10 -5.94 2.17
N PRO A 22 -0.78 -5.60 3.43
CA PRO A 22 -1.69 -5.78 4.57
C PRO A 22 -3.10 -5.22 4.29
N ASP A 23 -3.19 -4.10 3.58
CA ASP A 23 -4.45 -3.50 3.13
C ASP A 23 -5.26 -4.38 2.16
N PHE A 24 -4.61 -5.01 1.18
CA PHE A 24 -5.27 -5.89 0.22
C PHE A 24 -5.70 -7.20 0.89
N ALA A 25 -4.87 -7.73 1.80
CA ALA A 25 -5.19 -8.90 2.59
C ALA A 25 -6.42 -8.68 3.47
N VAL A 26 -6.55 -7.52 4.12
CA VAL A 26 -7.71 -7.15 4.95
C VAL A 26 -8.98 -6.99 4.10
N VAL A 27 -8.91 -6.29 2.97
CA VAL A 27 -10.07 -6.10 2.08
C VAL A 27 -10.55 -7.42 1.47
N VAL A 28 -9.63 -8.30 1.05
CA VAL A 28 -9.95 -9.62 0.51
C VAL A 28 -10.52 -10.53 1.60
N ARG A 29 -9.92 -10.54 2.80
CA ARG A 29 -10.43 -11.32 3.94
C ARG A 29 -11.85 -10.90 4.29
N GLU A 30 -12.13 -9.60 4.41
CA GLU A 30 -13.48 -9.11 4.70
C GLU A 30 -14.47 -9.39 3.55
N SER A 31 -14.03 -9.30 2.29
CA SER A 31 -14.83 -9.67 1.12
C SER A 31 -15.21 -11.16 1.09
N VAL A 32 -14.28 -12.03 1.46
CA VAL A 32 -14.44 -13.48 1.41
C VAL A 32 -15.20 -14.00 2.63
N THR A 33 -14.96 -13.44 3.82
CA THR A 33 -15.54 -13.94 5.08
C THR A 33 -16.96 -13.43 5.32
N HIS A 34 -17.24 -12.17 4.97
CA HIS A 34 -18.54 -11.52 5.25
C HIS A 34 -19.32 -11.15 3.97
N GLY A 35 -18.81 -11.56 2.80
CA GLY A 35 -19.44 -11.36 1.49
C GLY A 35 -19.13 -10.01 0.83
N ARG A 36 -19.59 -9.86 -0.42
CA ARG A 36 -19.27 -8.70 -1.30
C ARG A 36 -19.53 -7.33 -0.67
N LYS A 37 -20.60 -7.19 0.13
CA LYS A 37 -20.94 -5.90 0.76
C LYS A 37 -19.90 -5.49 1.79
N ALA A 38 -19.52 -6.40 2.70
CA ALA A 38 -18.50 -6.13 3.70
C ALA A 38 -17.14 -5.82 3.06
N GLY A 39 -16.80 -6.54 1.99
CA GLY A 39 -15.65 -6.26 1.14
C GLY A 39 -15.59 -4.85 0.57
N THR A 40 -16.70 -4.38 -0.01
CA THR A 40 -16.78 -3.01 -0.55
C THR A 40 -16.68 -1.94 0.54
N TRP A 41 -17.24 -2.18 1.73
CA TRP A 41 -17.10 -1.25 2.86
C TRP A 41 -15.66 -1.20 3.39
N ALA A 42 -14.97 -2.35 3.47
CA ALA A 42 -13.55 -2.40 3.83
C ALA A 42 -12.67 -1.68 2.80
N ALA A 43 -12.92 -1.89 1.50
CA ALA A 43 -12.21 -1.20 0.41
C ALA A 43 -12.41 0.32 0.47
N LEU A 44 -13.63 0.79 0.72
CA LEU A 44 -13.93 2.22 0.87
C LEU A 44 -13.24 2.83 2.11
N GLY A 45 -13.18 2.09 3.23
CA GLY A 45 -12.49 2.52 4.43
C GLY A 45 -10.99 2.68 4.23
N VAL A 46 -10.33 1.66 3.66
CA VAL A 46 -8.91 1.69 3.32
C VAL A 46 -8.61 2.80 2.32
N GLY A 47 -9.41 2.93 1.25
CA GLY A 47 -9.25 3.97 0.25
C GLY A 47 -9.37 5.38 0.83
N SER A 48 -10.35 5.60 1.71
CA SER A 48 -10.54 6.90 2.39
C SER A 48 -9.38 7.21 3.34
N ALA A 49 -8.89 6.22 4.09
CA ALA A 49 -7.74 6.37 4.98
C ALA A 49 -6.47 6.75 4.22
N ILE A 50 -6.18 6.06 3.10
CA ILE A 50 -5.05 6.38 2.23
C ILE A 50 -5.21 7.78 1.63
N PHE A 51 -6.40 8.14 1.16
CA PHE A 51 -6.64 9.45 0.56
C PHE A 51 -6.36 10.59 1.55
N VAL A 52 -6.85 10.46 2.79
CA VAL A 52 -6.58 11.42 3.86
C VAL A 52 -5.08 11.42 4.22
N HIS A 53 -4.46 10.25 4.34
CA HIS A 53 -3.06 10.11 4.71
C HIS A 53 -2.10 10.74 3.69
N VAL A 54 -2.31 10.42 2.41
CA VAL A 54 -1.54 10.97 1.29
C VAL A 54 -1.83 12.46 1.14
N GLY A 55 -3.09 12.88 1.28
CA GLY A 55 -3.50 14.28 1.23
C GLY A 55 -2.78 15.15 2.25
N TYR A 56 -2.78 14.75 3.53
CA TYR A 56 -2.05 15.52 4.54
C TYR A 56 -0.53 15.43 4.35
N SER A 57 0.01 14.30 3.88
CA SER A 57 1.46 14.15 3.65
C SER A 57 1.93 15.07 2.53
N LEU A 58 1.17 15.15 1.42
CA LEU A 58 1.43 16.06 0.32
C LEU A 58 1.24 17.53 0.73
N LEU A 59 0.21 17.85 1.52
CA LEU A 59 0.02 19.20 2.06
C LEU A 59 1.14 19.58 3.04
N GLY A 60 1.56 18.66 3.91
CA GLY A 60 2.65 18.86 4.86
C GLY A 60 3.99 19.09 4.16
N ILE A 61 4.34 18.25 3.18
CA ILE A 61 5.50 18.45 2.32
C ILE A 61 5.34 19.75 1.51
N GLY A 62 4.15 20.04 0.99
CA GLY A 62 3.87 21.25 0.22
C GLY A 62 4.08 22.53 1.03
N ILE A 63 3.66 22.54 2.30
CA ILE A 63 3.90 23.65 3.23
C ILE A 63 5.39 23.80 3.53
N ILE A 64 6.09 22.68 3.78
CA ILE A 64 7.54 22.69 4.05
C ILE A 64 8.32 23.19 2.81
N VAL A 65 8.00 22.69 1.62
CA VAL A 65 8.61 23.11 0.35
C VAL A 65 8.30 24.58 0.04
N SER A 66 7.06 25.03 0.29
CA SER A 66 6.68 26.44 0.10
C SER A 66 7.40 27.40 1.06
N GLN A 67 7.86 26.94 2.23
CA GLN A 67 8.71 27.75 3.11
C GLN A 67 10.18 27.72 2.68
N SER A 68 10.67 26.61 2.14
CA SER A 68 12.06 26.49 1.68
C SER A 68 12.35 27.23 0.36
N ILE A 69 11.37 27.49 -0.50
CA ILE A 69 11.58 28.27 -1.73
C ILE A 69 11.67 29.80 -1.47
N VAL A 70 11.33 30.24 -0.24
CA VAL A 70 11.30 31.67 0.15
C VAL A 70 12.57 32.09 0.93
N MET A 71 13.48 31.17 1.25
CA MET A 71 14.84 31.48 1.71
C MET A 71 15.86 31.27 0.60
#